data_AF-A0A7J3V3F4-F1
#
_entry.id   AF-A0A7J3V3F4-F1
#
_cell.length_a   1.000
_cell.length_b   1.000
_cell.length_c   1.000
_cell.angle_alpha   90.00
_cell.angle_beta   90.00
_cell.angle_gamma   90.00
#
_symmetry.space_group_name_H-M   'P 1'
#
loop_
_entity.id
_entity.type
_entity.pdbx_description
1 polymer ?
#
loop_
_entity_poly.entity_id
_entity_poly.type
_entity_poly.pdbx_seq_one_letter_code
_entity_poly.pdbx_strand_id
1 'polypeptide(L)'
;MVLLWLAPHVAGVAALVWSMHPEATNNWIRVRLRCTAKDLGDPDFDEYYGYGRIDAKRAVEQELLDHDLLIFDINRPQHVKLGEPTTFNVTLLNLERMMNLT
;
A
#
# COMPACT_ATOMS: atom_id res chain seq x y z
N MET A 1 -11.64 7.83 -15.83
CA MET A 1 -12.98 7.96 -15.21
C MET A 1 -13.24 6.74 -14.35
N VAL A 2 -12.68 6.73 -13.14
CA VAL A 2 -12.90 5.70 -12.11
C VAL A 2 -12.95 6.46 -10.79
N LEU A 3 -13.65 5.91 -9.78
CA LEU A 3 -13.63 6.30 -8.35
C LEU A 3 -14.76 7.22 -7.87
N LEU A 4 -15.88 6.61 -7.48
CA LEU A 4 -16.70 7.08 -6.34
C LEU A 4 -17.37 5.90 -5.58
N TRP A 5 -17.61 4.76 -6.26
CA TRP A 5 -18.34 3.62 -5.68
C TRP A 5 -17.45 2.54 -5.02
N LEU A 6 -16.13 2.65 -5.16
CA LEU A 6 -15.17 1.70 -4.58
C LEU A 6 -14.79 2.03 -3.13
N ALA A 7 -14.98 3.27 -2.69
CA ALA A 7 -14.68 3.72 -1.34
C ALA A 7 -15.38 2.89 -0.23
N PRO A 8 -16.69 2.58 -0.30
CA PRO A 8 -17.33 1.77 0.74
C PRO A 8 -16.84 0.32 0.75
N HIS A 9 -16.49 -0.27 -0.40
CA HIS A 9 -15.92 -1.61 -0.47
C HIS A 9 -14.55 -1.67 0.19
N VAL A 10 -13.67 -0.70 -0.10
CA VAL A 10 -12.35 -0.62 0.53
C VAL A 10 -12.48 -0.37 2.03
N ALA A 11 -13.42 0.49 2.45
CA ALA A 11 -13.68 0.74 3.86
C ALA A 11 -14.18 -0.52 4.60
N GLY A 12 -15.06 -1.31 3.98
CA GLY A 12 -15.54 -2.57 4.54
C GLY A 12 -14.44 -3.61 4.73
N VAL A 13 -13.56 -3.77 3.73
CA VAL A 13 -12.41 -4.68 3.85
C VAL A 13 -11.41 -4.16 4.89
N ALA A 14 -11.15 -2.86 4.93
CA ALA A 14 -10.29 -2.25 5.95
C ALA A 14 -10.83 -2.52 7.36
N ALA A 15 -12.14 -2.36 7.58
CA ALA A 15 -12.78 -2.64 8.86
C ALA A 15 -12.71 -4.13 9.24
N LEU A 16 -12.86 -5.04 8.27
CA LEU A 16 -12.70 -6.47 8.51
C LEU A 16 -11.27 -6.82 8.96
N VAL A 17 -10.27 -6.31 8.25
CA VAL A 17 -8.85 -6.48 8.63
C VAL A 17 -8.58 -5.91 10.02
N TRP A 18 -9.12 -4.72 10.32
CA TRP A 18 -8.98 -4.09 11.62
C TRP A 18 -9.64 -4.91 12.73
N SER A 19 -10.80 -5.53 12.47
CA SER A 19 -11.49 -6.37 13.47
C SER A 19 -10.68 -7.58 13.93
N MET A 20 -9.75 -8.07 13.09
CA MET A 20 -8.85 -9.18 13.43
C MET A 20 -7.52 -8.72 14.02
N HIS A 21 -7.09 -7.50 13.71
CA HIS A 21 -5.84 -6.90 14.19
C HIS A 21 -6.14 -5.54 14.84
N PRO A 22 -6.72 -5.50 16.05
CA PRO A 22 -7.13 -4.25 16.69
C PRO A 22 -5.95 -3.31 17.00
N GLU A 23 -4.78 -3.87 17.28
CA GLU A 23 -3.50 -3.15 17.44
C GLU A 23 -2.90 -2.60 16.13
N ALA A 24 -3.46 -2.92 14.96
CA ALA A 24 -2.95 -2.43 13.70
C ALA A 24 -3.15 -0.91 13.56
N THR A 25 -2.09 -0.21 13.14
CA THR A 25 -2.17 1.21 12.79
C THR A 25 -2.82 1.40 11.42
N ASN A 26 -3.41 2.57 11.18
CA ASN A 26 -4.01 2.91 9.87
C ASN A 26 -3.03 2.70 8.70
N ASN A 27 -1.76 3.06 8.90
CA ASN A 27 -0.71 2.86 7.90
C ASN A 27 -0.48 1.37 7.61
N TRP A 28 -0.51 0.52 8.64
CA TRP A 28 -0.36 -0.92 8.47
C TRP A 28 -1.53 -1.49 7.65
N ILE A 29 -2.76 -1.10 7.97
CA ILE A 29 -3.96 -1.54 7.24
C ILE A 29 -3.88 -1.10 5.78
N ARG A 30 -3.49 0.15 5.52
CA ARG A 30 -3.29 0.65 4.14
C ARG A 30 -2.28 -0.18 3.38
N VAL A 31 -1.16 -0.50 4.00
CA VAL A 31 -0.12 -1.33 3.39
C VAL A 31 -0.63 -2.75 3.14
N ARG A 32 -1.31 -3.35 4.12
CA ARG A 32 -1.93 -4.67 3.99
C ARG A 32 -2.88 -4.75 2.80
N LEU A 33 -3.72 -3.75 2.61
CA LEU A 33 -4.63 -3.68 1.45
C LEU A 33 -3.91 -3.50 0.11
N ARG A 34 -2.78 -2.77 0.09
CA ARG A 34 -1.95 -2.60 -1.12
C ARG A 34 -1.23 -3.90 -1.50
N CYS A 35 -0.54 -4.53 -0.56
CA CYS A 35 0.25 -5.74 -0.82
C CYS A 35 -0.61 -6.96 -1.18
N THR A 36 -1.86 -6.98 -0.73
CA THR A 36 -2.81 -8.07 -1.00
C THR A 36 -3.69 -7.80 -2.22
N ALA A 37 -3.65 -6.59 -2.76
CA ALA A 37 -4.36 -6.25 -3.98
C ALA A 37 -3.84 -7.12 -5.13
N LYS A 38 -4.77 -7.47 -6.03
CA LYS A 38 -4.45 -8.12 -7.28
C LYS A 38 -4.10 -7.05 -8.29
N ASP A 39 -2.84 -7.00 -8.66
CA ASP A 39 -2.38 -6.19 -9.78
C ASP A 39 -3.12 -6.60 -11.08
N LEU A 40 -3.63 -5.59 -11.79
CA LEU A 40 -4.35 -5.74 -13.06
C LEU A 40 -3.65 -5.00 -14.21
N GLY A 41 -2.55 -4.30 -13.92
CA GLY A 41 -1.83 -3.43 -14.84
C GLY A 41 -0.35 -3.77 -14.91
N ASP A 42 0.48 -2.73 -15.05
CA ASP A 42 1.92 -2.86 -14.94
C ASP A 42 2.32 -3.14 -13.49
N PRO A 43 3.39 -3.93 -13.26
CA PRO A 43 3.87 -4.21 -11.91
C PRO A 43 4.09 -2.94 -11.10
N ASP A 44 3.70 -2.99 -9.83
CA ASP A 44 3.71 -1.90 -8.84
C ASP A 44 2.57 -0.88 -9.01
N PHE A 45 2.86 0.41 -8.79
CA PHE A 45 1.85 1.46 -8.86
C PHE A 45 1.67 1.94 -10.30
N ASP A 46 0.45 1.81 -10.80
CA ASP A 46 0.05 2.34 -12.10
C ASP A 46 -0.96 3.49 -11.97
N GLU A 47 -1.01 4.39 -12.97
CA GLU A 47 -1.86 5.59 -12.92
C GLU A 47 -3.36 5.29 -13.07
N TYR A 48 -3.73 4.11 -13.60
CA TYR A 48 -5.10 3.73 -13.93
C TYR A 48 -5.77 2.85 -12.86
N TYR A 49 -5.03 1.92 -12.26
CA TYR A 49 -5.50 0.96 -11.24
C TYR A 49 -4.75 1.10 -9.90
N GLY A 50 -3.76 1.97 -9.79
CA GLY A 50 -3.00 2.15 -8.55
C GLY A 50 -2.19 0.90 -8.23
N TYR A 51 -2.48 0.26 -7.10
CA TYR A 51 -1.87 -1.03 -6.74
C TYR A 51 -2.71 -2.23 -7.19
N GLY A 52 -3.72 -1.98 -8.03
CA GLY A 52 -4.66 -2.99 -8.52
C GLY A 52 -5.95 -3.11 -7.72
N ARG A 53 -6.64 -4.24 -7.91
CA ARG A 53 -7.97 -4.51 -7.35
C ARG A 53 -7.87 -5.14 -5.97
N ILE A 54 -8.62 -4.60 -5.02
CA ILE A 54 -8.68 -5.13 -3.65
C ILE A 54 -9.15 -6.60 -3.63
N ASP A 55 -8.51 -7.41 -2.80
CA ASP A 55 -8.86 -8.81 -2.56
C ASP A 55 -9.04 -9.04 -1.05
N ALA A 56 -10.30 -9.11 -0.61
CA ALA A 56 -10.64 -9.25 0.79
C ALA A 56 -10.13 -10.56 1.41
N LYS A 57 -10.15 -11.64 0.62
CA LYS A 57 -9.71 -12.96 1.08
C LYS A 57 -8.21 -12.93 1.33
N ARG A 58 -7.44 -12.41 0.37
CA ARG A 58 -5.99 -12.26 0.55
C ARG A 58 -5.64 -11.27 1.65
N ALA A 59 -6.38 -10.17 1.78
CA ALA A 59 -6.16 -9.21 2.85
C ALA A 59 -6.28 -9.84 4.25
N VAL A 60 -7.19 -10.80 4.42
CA VAL A 60 -7.44 -11.51 5.68
C VAL A 60 -6.46 -12.68 5.87
N GLU A 61 -6.32 -13.55 4.86
CA GLU A 61 -5.64 -14.84 5.00
C GLU A 61 -4.14 -14.80 4.71
N GLN A 62 -3.65 -13.82 3.93
CA GLN A 62 -2.26 -13.79 3.53
C GLN A 62 -1.39 -13.23 4.66
N GLU A 63 -0.54 -14.07 5.24
CA GLU A 63 0.52 -13.64 6.13
C GLU A 63 1.53 -12.84 5.30
N LEU A 64 1.65 -11.54 5.59
CA LEU A 64 2.69 -10.72 4.98
C LEU A 64 4.00 -11.16 5.62
N LEU A 65 5.01 -11.48 4.79
CA LEU A 65 6.32 -11.83 5.30
C LEU A 65 6.83 -10.66 6.14
N ASP A 66 6.98 -10.89 7.43
CA ASP A 66 7.27 -9.91 8.47
C ASP A 66 8.57 -9.11 8.20
N HIS A 67 9.43 -9.62 7.32
CA HIS A 67 10.71 -9.02 6.95
C HIS A 67 10.68 -8.13 5.70
N ASP A 68 9.52 -7.86 5.11
CA ASP A 68 9.47 -7.06 3.88
C ASP A 68 9.67 -5.56 4.13
N LEU A 69 10.66 -5.00 3.44
CA LEU A 69 10.87 -3.56 3.32
C LEU A 69 10.00 -3.03 2.18
N LEU A 70 9.08 -2.13 2.50
CA LEU A 70 8.22 -1.50 1.50
C LEU A 70 8.64 -0.07 1.27
N ILE A 71 8.67 0.33 -0.01
CA ILE A 71 8.76 1.75 -0.35
C ILE A 71 7.40 2.38 -0.07
N PHE A 72 7.34 3.20 0.98
CA PHE A 72 6.10 3.84 1.42
C PHE A 72 5.80 5.11 0.63
N ASP A 73 6.84 5.89 0.34
CA ASP A 73 6.74 7.13 -0.42
C ASP A 73 8.01 7.37 -1.24
N ILE A 74 7.83 7.92 -2.45
CA ILE A 74 8.94 8.39 -3.28
C ILE A 74 8.61 9.81 -3.70
N ASN A 75 9.38 10.77 -3.19
CA ASN A 75 9.30 12.14 -3.65
C ASN A 75 10.15 12.30 -4.91
N ARG A 76 9.47 12.45 -6.05
CA ARG A 76 10.10 12.67 -7.37
C ARG A 76 9.78 14.09 -7.85
N PRO A 77 10.78 14.85 -8.33
CA PRO A 77 10.52 16.13 -9.00
C PRO A 77 9.66 15.90 -10.26
N GLN A 78 8.70 16.78 -10.51
CA GLN A 78 7.79 16.66 -11.67
C GLN A 78 8.50 16.74 -13.02
N HIS A 79 9.67 17.39 -13.07
CA HIS A 79 10.49 17.51 -14.28
C HIS A 79 11.96 17.27 -13.94
N VAL A 80 12.65 16.52 -14.80
CA VAL A 80 14.09 16.26 -14.73
C VAL A 80 14.74 16.84 -15.98
N LYS A 81 15.74 17.69 -15.80
CA LYS A 81 16.54 18.20 -16.93
C LYS A 81 17.55 17.13 -17.36
N LEU A 82 17.64 16.92 -18.67
CA LEU A 82 18.57 15.95 -19.24
C LEU A 82 20.02 16.38 -18.95
N GLY A 83 20.80 15.50 -18.33
CA GLY A 83 22.22 15.72 -18.03
C GLY A 83 22.53 16.34 -16.66
N GLU A 84 21.52 16.67 -15.85
CA GLU A 84 21.72 17.12 -14.47
C GLU A 84 21.44 15.96 -13.47
N PRO A 85 22.31 15.72 -12.48
CA PRO A 85 22.04 14.72 -11.45
C PRO A 85 20.82 15.15 -10.61
N THR A 86 19.87 14.25 -10.43
CA THR A 86 18.67 14.47 -9.62
C THR A 86 18.62 13.53 -8.43
N THR A 87 18.11 14.03 -7.31
CA THR A 87 17.96 13.27 -6.07
C THR A 87 16.51 12.88 -5.90
N PHE A 88 16.27 11.60 -5.62
CA PHE A 88 14.97 11.08 -5.23
C PHE A 88 15.00 10.72 -3.75
N ASN A 89 14.07 11.25 -2.98
CA ASN A 89 13.92 10.87 -1.57
C ASN A 89 12.94 9.70 -1.49
N VAL A 90 13.37 8.60 -0.88
CA VAL A 90 12.56 7.38 -0.72
C VAL A 90 12.36 7.13 0.77
N THR A 91 11.12 6.95 1.19
CA THR A 91 10.79 6.52 2.56
C THR A 91 10.57 5.02 2.55
N LEU A 92 11.40 4.28 3.28
CA LEU A 92 11.28 2.83 3.46
C LEU A 92 10.56 2.52 4.77
N LEU A 93 9.68 1.53 4.72
CA LEU A 93 8.84 1.09 5.82
C LEU A 93 9.11 -0.37 6.12
N ASN A 94 9.48 -0.64 7.37
CA ASN A 94 9.66 -1.99 7.89
C ASN A 94 8.35 -2.43 8.57
N LEU A 95 7.76 -3.52 8.08
CA LEU A 95 6.47 -4.05 8.51
C LEU A 95 6.48 -4.57 9.96
N GLU A 96 7.53 -5.31 10.35
CA GLU A 96 7.71 -5.87 11.70
C GLU A 96 7.66 -4.81 12.81
N ARG A 97 8.25 -3.63 12.54
CA ARG A 97 8.39 -2.56 13.53
C ARG A 97 7.09 -1.78 13.73
N MET A 98 6.09 -1.92 12.86
CA MET A 98 4.83 -1.20 12.99
C MET A 98 3.81 -1.83 13.95
N MET A 99 3.92 -3.14 14.22
CA MET A 99 3.05 -3.80 15.21
C MET A 99 3.51 -3.54 16.66
N ASN A 100 4.74 -3.07 16.86
CA ASN A 100 5.36 -2.89 18.18
C ASN A 100 5.52 -1.42 18.63
N LEU A 101 4.89 -0.47 17.96
CA LEU A 101 4.93 0.94 18.35
C LEU A 101 3.60 1.38 18.99
N THR A 102 3.47 1.05 20.28
CA THR A 102 2.61 1.76 21.25
C THR A 102 3.43 2.74 22.07
#